data_AF-A0A352XKM0-F1
#
_entry.id   AF-A0A352XKM0-F1
#
_cell.length_a   1.000
_cell.length_b   1.000
_cell.length_c   1.000
_cell.angle_alpha   90.00
_cell.angle_beta   90.00
_cell.angle_gamma   90.00
#
_symmetry.space_group_name_H-M   'P 1'
#
loop_
_entity.id
_entity.type
_entity.pdbx_description
1 polymer ?
#
loop_
_entity_poly.entity_id
_entity_poly.type
_entity_poly.pdbx_seq_one_letter_code
_entity_poly.pdbx_strand_id
1 'polypeptide(L)'
;MKKVDPNDVEKLSRGQATKARIGNRNIGHRLNQKERILFESAKRLGYLKIPLSGARKNVVHIYQLWCSAEGRECIIHNPAPHSPA
;
A
#
# COMPACT_ATOMS: atom_id res chain seq x y z
N MET A 1 -1.33 17.49 -10.31
CA MET A 1 -1.29 16.10 -9.80
C MET A 1 -2.71 15.64 -9.54
N LYS A 2 -3.14 14.50 -10.09
CA LYS A 2 -4.51 13.98 -9.85
C LYS A 2 -4.61 13.65 -8.36
N LYS A 3 -5.49 14.35 -7.64
CA LYS A 3 -5.82 14.02 -6.25
C LYS A 3 -6.36 12.60 -6.25
N VAL A 4 -5.61 11.68 -5.66
CA VAL A 4 -6.10 10.34 -5.39
C VAL A 4 -6.97 10.48 -4.15
N ASP A 5 -8.19 9.98 -4.20
CA ASP A 5 -9.07 10.01 -3.02
C ASP A 5 -8.75 8.83 -2.10
N PRO A 6 -8.58 9.03 -0.78
CA PRO A 6 -8.27 7.95 0.15
C PRO A 6 -9.38 6.88 0.15
N ASN A 7 -10.63 7.30 -0.10
CA ASN A 7 -11.77 6.40 -0.22
C ASN A 7 -11.69 5.50 -1.47
N ASP A 8 -11.19 6.02 -2.60
CA ASP A 8 -10.91 5.19 -3.77
C ASP A 8 -9.79 4.19 -3.47
N VAL A 9 -8.75 4.57 -2.72
CA VAL A 9 -7.69 3.62 -2.34
C VAL A 9 -8.22 2.48 -1.48
N GLU A 10 -9.13 2.77 -0.52
CA GLU A 10 -9.75 1.72 0.29
C GLU A 10 -10.62 0.79 -0.55
N LYS A 11 -11.41 1.33 -1.49
CA LYS A 11 -12.19 0.52 -2.45
C LYS A 11 -11.28 -0.36 -3.30
N LEU A 12 -10.20 0.20 -3.85
CA LEU A 12 -9.24 -0.53 -4.65
C LEU A 12 -8.61 -1.69 -3.87
N SER A 13 -8.19 -1.44 -2.63
CA SER A 13 -7.59 -2.45 -1.74
C SER A 13 -8.53 -3.64 -1.46
N ARG A 14 -9.85 -3.38 -1.49
CA ARG A 14 -10.91 -4.38 -1.33
C ARG A 14 -11.30 -5.08 -2.64
N GLY A 15 -10.68 -4.71 -3.77
CA GLY A 15 -11.01 -5.21 -5.10
C GLY A 15 -12.28 -4.59 -5.69
N GLN A 16 -12.72 -3.44 -5.17
CA GLN A 16 -13.88 -2.72 -5.69
C GLN A 16 -13.45 -1.73 -6.80
N ALA A 17 -14.38 -1.43 -7.70
CA ALA A 17 -14.18 -0.44 -8.74
C ALA A 17 -14.03 0.97 -8.11
N THR A 18 -12.97 1.67 -8.50
CA THR A 18 -12.73 3.06 -8.11
C THR A 18 -13.20 4.02 -9.21
N LYS A 19 -13.66 5.20 -8.82
CA LYS A 19 -14.06 6.25 -9.77
C LYS A 19 -12.84 6.86 -10.44
N ALA A 20 -11.83 7.15 -9.64
CA ALA A 20 -10.52 7.50 -10.16
C ALA A 20 -9.88 6.20 -10.69
N ARG A 21 -9.41 6.20 -11.94
CA ARG A 21 -8.75 5.06 -12.60
C ARG A 21 -7.34 4.82 -12.04
N ILE A 22 -7.24 4.69 -10.71
CA ILE A 22 -6.02 4.58 -9.90
C ILE A 22 -5.50 3.14 -9.81
N GLY A 23 -6.30 2.18 -10.29
CA GLY A 23 -5.88 0.78 -10.41
C GLY A 23 -4.89 0.59 -11.57
N ASN A 24 -3.76 -0.04 -11.27
CA ASN A 24 -2.84 -0.57 -12.27
C ASN A 24 -3.24 -1.99 -12.71
N ARG A 25 -3.66 -2.14 -13.98
CA ARG A 25 -4.07 -3.43 -14.56
C ARG A 25 -3.02 -4.55 -14.47
N ASN A 26 -1.75 -4.23 -14.28
CA ASN A 26 -0.66 -5.21 -14.14
C ASN A 26 -0.44 -5.70 -12.70
N ILE A 27 -1.14 -5.12 -11.71
CA ILE A 27 -0.94 -5.38 -10.29
C ILE A 27 -2.28 -5.78 -9.69
N GLY A 28 -2.34 -6.93 -9.01
CA GLY A 28 -3.55 -7.34 -8.32
C GLY A 28 -3.94 -6.29 -7.27
N HIS A 29 -5.21 -5.90 -7.22
CA HIS A 29 -5.65 -4.85 -6.28
C HIS A 29 -6.12 -5.40 -4.95
N ARG A 30 -6.48 -6.68 -4.93
CA ARG A 30 -7.03 -7.34 -3.74
C ARG A 30 -5.90 -7.65 -2.76
N LEU A 31 -5.96 -7.04 -1.58
CA LEU A 31 -5.11 -7.39 -0.45
C LEU A 31 -5.68 -8.62 0.27
N ASN A 32 -4.81 -9.57 0.61
CA ASN A 32 -5.16 -10.63 1.54
C ASN A 32 -5.22 -10.11 2.98
N GLN A 33 -5.77 -10.91 3.91
CA GLN A 33 -5.93 -10.51 5.31
C GLN A 33 -4.61 -10.06 5.97
N LYS A 34 -3.50 -10.79 5.75
CA LYS A 34 -2.16 -10.40 6.25
C LYS A 34 -1.70 -9.04 5.70
N GLU A 35 -1.87 -8.80 4.41
CA GLU A 35 -1.50 -7.53 3.76
C GLU A 35 -2.36 -6.37 4.27
N ARG A 36 -3.64 -6.63 4.53
CA ARG A 36 -4.55 -5.65 5.10
C ARG A 36 -4.14 -5.26 6.52
N ILE A 37 -3.74 -6.21 7.36
CA ILE A 37 -3.20 -5.94 8.70
C ILE A 37 -1.93 -5.08 8.59
N LEU A 38 -1.04 -5.38 7.65
CA LEU A 38 0.16 -4.56 7.39
C LEU A 38 -0.20 -3.15 6.94
N PHE A 39 -1.16 -3.01 6.02
CA PHE A 39 -1.63 -1.73 5.53
C PHE A 39 -2.29 -0.89 6.63
N GLU A 40 -3.18 -1.48 7.45
CA GLU A 40 -3.80 -0.78 8.58
C GLU A 40 -2.79 -0.39 9.64
N SER A 41 -1.83 -1.27 9.94
CA SER A 41 -0.71 -0.95 10.82
C SER A 41 0.13 0.20 10.24
N ALA A 42 0.38 0.20 8.93
CA ALA A 42 1.13 1.25 8.26
C ALA A 42 0.42 2.60 8.23
N LYS A 43 -0.91 2.61 8.07
CA LYS A 43 -1.73 3.83 8.22
C LYS A 43 -1.61 4.41 9.63
N ARG A 44 -1.59 3.54 10.64
CA ARG A 44 -1.50 3.94 12.06
C ARG A 44 -0.09 4.40 12.45
N LEU A 45 0.93 3.71 11.96
CA LEU A 45 2.34 3.97 12.29
C LEU A 45 2.97 5.07 11.42
N GLY A 46 2.42 5.32 10.23
CA GLY A 46 3.00 6.24 9.25
C GLY A 46 4.10 5.63 8.37
N TYR A 47 4.35 4.32 8.47
CA TYR A 47 5.30 3.62 7.61
C TYR A 47 4.87 2.17 7.34
N LEU A 48 5.13 1.68 6.13
CA LEU A 48 4.86 0.28 5.75
C LEU A 48 6.06 -0.60 6.08
N LYS A 49 5.90 -1.51 7.03
CA LYS A 49 6.91 -2.54 7.34
C LYS A 49 6.72 -3.76 6.44
N ILE A 50 7.62 -3.94 5.48
CA ILE A 50 7.60 -5.10 4.59
C ILE A 50 8.30 -6.27 5.28
N PRO A 51 7.67 -7.44 5.48
CA PRO A 51 8.40 -8.62 5.92
C PRO A 51 9.36 -9.08 4.81
N LEU A 52 10.55 -9.57 5.19
CA LEU A 52 11.57 -10.14 4.29
C LEU A 52 11.03 -11.19 3.31
N SER A 53 9.94 -11.86 3.68
CA SER A 53 9.29 -12.89 2.87
C SER A 53 8.06 -12.33 2.14
N GLY A 54 8.28 -11.77 0.96
CA GLY A 54 7.27 -11.73 -0.10
C GLY A 54 6.11 -10.75 0.08
N ALA A 55 6.33 -9.54 0.60
CA ALA A 55 5.32 -8.49 0.42
C ALA A 55 5.09 -8.27 -1.08
N ARG A 56 3.87 -8.57 -1.53
CA ARG A 56 3.50 -8.45 -2.93
C ARG A 56 3.49 -6.98 -3.32
N LYS A 57 3.86 -6.68 -4.56
CA LYS A 57 3.83 -5.32 -5.14
C LYS A 57 2.47 -4.61 -4.95
N ASN A 58 1.41 -5.38 -4.71
CA ASN A 58 0.06 -4.92 -4.39
C ASN A 58 0.01 -4.01 -3.15
N VAL A 59 0.45 -4.48 -1.97
CA VAL A 59 0.34 -3.70 -0.72
C VAL A 59 1.19 -2.43 -0.77
N VAL A 60 2.37 -2.52 -1.39
CA VAL A 60 3.28 -1.40 -1.62
C VAL A 60 2.61 -0.33 -2.49
N HIS A 61 2.00 -0.75 -3.59
CA HIS A 61 1.31 0.17 -4.50
C HIS A 61 0.09 0.82 -3.83
N ILE A 62 -0.75 0.04 -3.14
CA ILE A 62 -1.91 0.57 -2.40
C ILE A 62 -1.45 1.59 -1.36
N TYR A 63 -0.35 1.31 -0.65
CA TYR A 63 0.21 2.24 0.33
C TYR A 63 0.74 3.53 -0.33
N GLN A 64 1.44 3.44 -1.46
CA GLN A 64 1.88 4.60 -2.23
C GLN A 64 0.72 5.48 -2.71
N LEU A 65 -0.36 4.86 -3.17
CA LEU A 65 -1.59 5.58 -3.54
C LEU A 65 -2.22 6.26 -2.33
N TRP A 66 -2.24 5.58 -1.17
CA TRP A 66 -2.77 6.15 0.06
C TRP A 66 -1.93 7.35 0.54
N CYS A 67 -0.60 7.26 0.53
CA CYS A 67 0.27 8.40 0.84
C CYS A 67 0.04 9.58 -0.12
N SER A 68 -0.08 9.29 -1.42
CA SER A 68 -0.33 10.30 -2.45
C SER A 68 -1.71 10.96 -2.26
N ALA A 69 -2.69 10.21 -1.75
CA ALA A 69 -4.01 10.70 -1.42
C ALA A 69 -4.02 11.60 -0.19
N GLU A 70 -3.28 11.21 0.85
CA GLU A 70 -3.10 11.98 2.09
C GLU A 70 -2.14 13.16 1.93
N GLY A 71 -1.35 13.20 0.84
CA GLY A 71 -0.26 14.17 0.69
C GLY A 71 0.86 13.96 1.73
N ARG A 72 1.02 12.74 2.24
CA ARG A 72 2.02 12.37 3.25
C ARG A 72 3.24 11.72 2.63
N GLU A 73 4.37 11.85 3.31
CA GLU A 73 5.59 11.13 2.94
C GLU A 73 5.39 9.63 3.05
N CYS A 74 5.84 8.93 2.01
CA CYS A 74 5.58 7.51 1.89
C CYS A 74 6.78 6.70 2.33
N ILE A 75 6.76 6.30 3.60
CA ILE A 75 7.89 5.63 4.24
C ILE A 75 7.67 4.11 4.13
N ILE A 76 8.49 3.45 3.34
CA ILE A 76 8.43 2.00 3.13
C ILE A 76 9.68 1.39 3.75
N HIS A 77 9.53 0.81 4.92
CA HIS A 77 10.62 0.16 5.62
C HIS A 77 10.77 -1.26 5.08
N ASN A 78 11.68 -1.41 4.11
CA ASN A 78 12.14 -2.72 3.67
C ASN A 78 13.34 -3.11 4.54
N PRO A 79 13.21 -4.09 5.47
CA PRO A 79 14.37 -4.67 6.11
C PRO A 79 15.17 -5.39 5.01
N ALA A 80 16.21 -4.73 4.52
CA ALA A 80 17.15 -5.34 3.60
C ALA A 80 17.75 -6.60 4.27
N PRO A 81 17.94 -7.71 3.56
CA PRO A 81 18.62 -8.88 4.08
C PRO A 81 20.14 -8.64 4.14
N HIS A 82 20.62 -7.72 4.98
CA HIS A 82 22.04 -7.71 5.36
C HIS A 82 22.30 -6.80 6.56
N SER A 83 22.51 -7.40 7.73
CA SER A 83 23.57 -7.04 8.67
C SER A 83 23.60 -8.11 9.78
N PRO A 84 24.25 -9.26 9.56
CA PRO A 84 24.84 -9.97 10.69
C PRO A 84 26.00 -9.12 11.23
N ALA A 85 25.99 -8.86 12.53
CA ALA A 85 27.13 -8.32 13.26
C ALA A 85 28.26 -9.36 13.35
#